data_AF-A0A9P6KA11-F1
#
_entry.id   AF-A0A9P6KA11-F1
#
_cell.length_a   1.000
_cell.length_b   1.000
_cell.length_c   1.000
_cell.angle_alpha   90.00
_cell.angle_beta   90.00
_cell.angle_gamma   90.00
#
_symmetry.space_group_name_H-M   'P 1'
#
loop_
_entity.id
_entity.type
_entity.pdbx_description
1 polymer ?
#
loop_
_entity_poly.entity_id
_entity_poly.type
_entity_poly.pdbx_seq_one_letter_code
_entity_poly.pdbx_strand_id
1 'polypeptide(L)' 'MSCDLTDPAILEAYQEIVTGAPTNWLILGYHDTRDKISLYFKGAGGLEELTNNLTEEVLYGFVRIEDRFALLAYVSEQV' A
#
# COMPACT_ATOMS: atom_id res chain seq x y z
N MET A 1 -10.11 2.17 19.33
CA MET A 1 -9.01 2.87 18.65
C MET A 1 -9.11 2.46 17.20
N SER A 2 -9.77 3.27 16.37
CA SER A 2 -9.90 3.01 14.94
C SER A 2 -8.76 3.73 14.23
N CYS A 3 -8.01 2.99 13.42
CA CYS A 3 -7.03 3.59 12.54
C CYS A 3 -7.73 4.57 11.59
N ASP A 4 -7.26 5.81 11.52
CA ASP A 4 -7.76 6.82 10.59
C ASP A 4 -7.26 6.48 9.18
N LEU A 5 -8.20 5.99 8.36
CA LEU A 5 -8.05 5.67 6.93
C LEU A 5 -8.78 6.72 6.06
N THR A 6 -8.84 7.97 6.55
CA THR A 6 -9.61 9.06 5.93
C THR A 6 -8.99 9.61 4.65
N ASP A 7 -7.84 9.10 4.23
CA ASP A 7 -7.15 9.59 3.04
C ASP A 7 -7.88 9.12 1.76
N PRO A 8 -8.48 10.04 0.97
CA PRO A 8 -9.19 9.70 -0.25
C PRO A 8 -8.26 9.11 -1.31
N ALA A 9 -6.95 9.37 -1.24
CA ALA A 9 -5.98 8.81 -2.19
C ALA A 9 -5.88 7.28 -2.08
N ILE A 10 -6.10 6.72 -0.89
CA ILE A 10 -6.12 5.26 -0.68
C ILE A 10 -7.31 4.64 -1.42
N LEU A 11 -8.49 5.26 -1.28
CA LEU A 11 -9.70 4.79 -1.95
C LEU A 11 -9.54 4.88 -3.48
N GLU A 12 -8.99 5.99 -3.97
CA GLU A 12 -8.75 6.21 -5.40
C GLU A 12 -7.76 5.18 -5.96
N ALA A 13 -6.62 4.96 -5.30
CA ALA A 13 -5.64 3.95 -5.70
C ALA A 13 -6.22 2.52 -5.65
N TYR A 14 -6.99 2.21 -4.61
CA TYR A 14 -7.68 0.92 -4.50
C TYR A 14 -8.68 0.71 -5.64
N GLN A 15 -9.47 1.75 -5.97
CA GLN A 15 -10.38 1.69 -7.11
C GLN A 15 -9.65 1.52 -8.43
N GLU A 16 -8.53 2.21 -8.67
CA GLU A 16 -7.67 2.00 -9.85
C GLU A 16 -7.25 0.53 -9.98
N ILE A 17 -6.76 -0.07 -8.89
CA ILE A 17 -6.32 -1.47 -8.87
C ILE A 17 -7.48 -2.43 -9.16
N VAL A 18 -8.66 -2.20 -8.57
CA VAL A 18 -9.84 -3.07 -8.76
C VAL A 18 -10.43 -2.91 -10.17
N THR A 19 -10.47 -1.69 -10.70
CA THR A 19 -11.02 -1.40 -12.04
C THR A 19 -10.15 -1.90 -13.19
N GLY A 20 -8.89 -2.26 -12.93
CA GLY A 20 -7.96 -2.73 -13.97
C GLY A 20 -7.25 -1.59 -14.68
N ALA A 21 -7.07 -0.46 -13.99
CA ALA A 21 -6.17 0.60 -14.40
C ALA A 21 -4.72 0.06 -14.56
N PRO A 22 -3.81 0.81 -15.19
CA PRO A 22 -2.39 0.45 -15.21
C PRO A 22 -1.79 0.35 -13.80
N THR A 23 -2.32 1.09 -12.83
CA THR A 23 -1.97 0.95 -11.42
C THR A 23 -2.42 -0.41 -10.90
N ASN A 24 -1.47 -1.25 -10.53
CA ASN A 24 -1.71 -2.60 -10.03
C ASN A 24 -1.19 -2.78 -8.59
N TRP A 25 -0.50 -1.81 -8.01
CA TRP A 25 -0.11 -1.87 -6.60
C TRP A 25 -0.13 -0.51 -5.89
N LEU A 26 -0.24 -0.56 -4.57
CA LEU A 26 -0.11 0.57 -3.66
C LEU A 26 0.63 0.15 -2.38
N ILE A 27 1.27 1.10 -1.72
CA ILE A 27 1.93 0.97 -0.42
C ILE A 27 1.33 2.00 0.52
N LEU A 28 0.91 1.52 1.66
CA LEU A 28 0.43 2.31 2.78
C LEU A 28 1.47 2.27 3.88
N GLY A 29 1.66 3.39 4.57
CA GLY A 29 2.58 3.47 5.70
C GLY A 29 1.99 4.26 6.84
N TYR A 30 2.48 3.93 8.04
CA TYR A 30 2.26 4.74 9.24
C TYR A 30 3.35 5.79 9.28
N HIS A 31 2.99 7.05 9.01
CA HIS A 31 3.94 8.17 8.96
C HIS A 31 4.34 8.58 10.38
N ASP A 32 5.09 7.71 11.06
CA ASP A 32 5.57 7.84 12.44
C ASP A 32 4.47 8.10 13.49
N THR A 33 3.21 7.85 13.10
CA THR A 33 2.00 8.05 13.90
C THR A 33 1.24 6.74 13.96
N ARG A 34 0.88 6.30 15.17
CA ARG A 34 0.15 5.03 15.38
C ARG A 34 -1.28 5.04 14.86
N ASP A 35 -1.84 6.22 14.60
CA ASP A 35 -3.27 6.37 14.35
C ASP A 35 -3.61 6.70 12.89
N LYS A 36 -2.65 7.11 12.06
CA LYS A 36 -2.93 7.57 10.68
C LYS A 36 -2.18 6.75 9.63
N ILE A 37 -2.93 6.13 8.73
CA ILE A 37 -2.39 5.50 7.53
C ILE A 37 -2.48 6.50 6.38
N SER A 38 -1.38 6.65 5.64
CA SER A 38 -1.33 7.44 4.41
C SER A 38 -0.83 6.58 3.25
N LEU A 39 -1.23 6.93 2.03
CA LEU A 39 -0.67 6.35 0.81
C LEU A 39 0.77 6.86 0.64
N TYR A 40 1.74 5.95 0.67
CA TYR A 40 3.15 6.26 0.43
C TYR A 40 3.45 6.25 -1.07
N PHE A 41 3.15 5.13 -1.73
CA PHE A 41 3.45 4.92 -3.15
C PHE A 41 2.33 4.15 -3.84
N LYS A 42 2.15 4.39 -5.13
CA LYS A 42 1.33 3.56 -6.02
C LYS A 42 2.02 3.43 -7.37
N GLY A 43 1.81 2.32 -8.06
CA GLY A 43 2.49 2.07 -9.32
C GLY A 43 1.89 0.94 -10.14
N ALA A 44 2.57 0.69 -11.27
CA ALA A 44 2.16 -0.22 -12.33
C ALA A 44 3.13 -1.41 -12.53
N GLY A 45 4.30 -1.41 -11.87
CA GLY A 45 5.31 -2.48 -12.02
C GLY A 45 5.15 -3.66 -11.07
N GLY A 46 3.98 -3.83 -10.47
CA GLY A 46 3.63 -5.00 -9.65
C GLY A 46 4.50 -5.19 -8.40
N LEU A 47 4.79 -6.46 -8.08
CA LEU A 47 5.46 -6.85 -6.83
C LEU A 47 6.90 -6.35 -6.75
N GLU A 48 7.65 -6.33 -7.85
CA GLU A 48 9.06 -5.92 -7.85
C GLU A 48 9.23 -4.45 -7.46
N GLU A 49 8.45 -3.55 -8.08
CA GLU A 49 8.44 -2.14 -7.70
C GLU A 49 7.99 -1.95 -6.25
N LEU A 50 6.97 -2.69 -5.81
CA LEU A 50 6.48 -2.61 -4.44
C LEU A 50 7.59 -2.99 -3.44
N THR A 51 8.29 -4.09 -3.67
CA THR A 51 9.38 -4.54 -2.79
C THR A 51 10.57 -3.59 -2.76
N ASN A 52 10.87 -2.92 -3.87
CA ASN A 52 11.96 -1.93 -3.94
C ASN A 52 11.65 -0.64 -3.18
N ASN A 53 10.37 -0.32 -2.95
CA ASN A 53 9.93 0.87 -2.21
C ASN A 53 9.67 0.58 -0.72
N LEU A 54 9.99 -0.63 -0.22
CA LEU A 54 9.89 -0.94 1.21
C LEU A 54 11.01 -0.24 1.98
N THR A 55 10.64 0.47 3.04
CA THR A 55 11.54 1.18 3.96
C THR A 55 11.55 0.54 5.35
N GLU A 56 12.44 0.98 6.24
CA GLU A 56 12.59 0.46 7.61
C GLU A 56 11.44 0.87 8.56
N GLU A 57 10.19 0.72 8.13
CA GLU A 57 8.97 1.03 8.90
C GLU A 57 7.93 -0.09 8.74
N VAL A 58 6.77 0.06 9.39
CA VAL A 58 5.60 -0.80 9.16
C VAL A 58 4.86 -0.32 7.91
N LEU A 59 4.85 -1.15 6.87
CA LEU A 59 4.24 -0.86 5.58
C LEU A 59 3.22 -1.93 5.18
N TYR A 60 2.15 -1.52 4.51
CA TYR A 60 1.15 -2.41 3.93
C TYR A 60 1.12 -2.21 2.42
N GLY A 61 1.67 -3.19 1.71
CA GLY A 61 1.54 -3.32 0.28
C GLY A 61 0.21 -3.96 -0.10
N PHE A 62 -0.47 -3.42 -1.10
CA PHE A 62 -1.61 -4.09 -1.73
C PHE A 62 -1.33 -4.16 -3.23
N VAL A 63 -1.32 -5.38 -3.79
CA VAL A 63 -1.00 -5.63 -5.19
C VAL A 63 -2.05 -6.53 -5.82
N ARG A 64 -2.42 -6.22 -7.05
CA ARG A 64 -3.22 -7.06 -7.92
C ARG A 64 -2.32 -7.79 -8.91
N ILE A 65 -2.47 -9.11 -8.94
CA ILE A 65 -1.80 -10.00 -9.87
C ILE A 65 -2.91 -10.74 -10.63
N GLU A 66 -3.08 -10.38 -11.90
CA GLU A 66 -4.14 -10.91 -12.77
C GLU A 66 -5.55 -10.67 -12.17
N ASP A 67 -6.16 -11.71 -11.61
CA ASP A 67 -7.48 -11.73 -10.95
C ASP A 67 -7.39 -11.93 -9.42
N ARG A 68 -6.19 -11.86 -8.85
CA ARG A 68 -5.96 -12.05 -7.42
C ARG A 68 -5.45 -10.78 -6.78
N PHE A 69 -5.89 -10.56 -5.55
CA PHE A 69 -5.41 -9.49 -4.69
C PHE A 69 -4.53 -10.09 -3.61
N ALA A 70 -3.32 -9.55 -3.45
CA ALA A 70 -2.41 -9.90 -2.39
C ALA A 70 -2.18 -8.68 -1.51
N LEU A 71 -2.31 -8.89 -0.20
CA LEU A 71 -1.97 -7.90 0.81
C LEU A 71 -0.69 -8.35 1.50
N LEU A 72 0.32 -7.49 1.47
CA LEU A 72 1.64 -7.71 2.04
C LEU A 72 1.80 -6.78 3.22
N ALA A 73 1.87 -7.33 4.42
CA ALA A 73 2.24 -6.57 5.61
C ALA A 73 3.74 -6.75 5.84
N TYR A 74 4.49 -5.67 5.65
CA TYR A 74 5.92 -5.60 5.94
C TYR A 74 6.12 -4.91 7.28
N VAL A 75 6.86 -5.56 8.17
CA VAL A 75 7.26 -5.01 9.46
C VAL A 75 8.77 -5.14 9.52
N SER A 76 9.47 -4.02 9.45
CA SER A 76 10.92 -4.02 9.64
C SER A 76 11.28 -4.52 11.05
N GLU A 77 12.27 -5.40 11.16
CA GLU A 77 12.76 -5.94 12.44
C GLU A 77 13.46 -4.89 13.32
N GLN A 78 13.76 -3.72 12.76
CA GLN A 78 14.40 -2.61 13.48
C GLN A 78 13.40 -1.73 14.27
N VAL A 79 12.10 -2.04 14.22
CA VAL A 79 11.01 -1.30 14.92
C VAL A 79 10.72 -1.86 16.30
#